data_AF-A0A4Q5IX21-F1
#
_entry.id   AF-A0A4Q5IX21-F1
#
_cell.length_a   1.000
_cell.length_b   1.000
_cell.length_c   1.000
_cell.angle_alpha   90.00
_cell.angle_beta   90.00
_cell.angle_gamma   90.00
#
_symmetry.space_group_name_H-M   'P 1'
#
loop_
_entity.id
_entity.type
_entity.pdbx_description
1 polymer ?
#
loop_
_entity_poly.entity_id
_entity_poly.type
_entity_poly.pdbx_seq_one_letter_code
_entity_poly.pdbx_strand_id
1 'polypeptide(L)'
;MATDEATKKTATKATKKAPAKKSTAKKSTAEEAPAKKSAKKAPAKKAAKKAPAKSSAPRASAPRRRSGMTIAAEAAQRLVELTGRDVEGITALERTDDGWVVEVDVLEVRRIPDTTDVLATYELTLDEDGEIDGYRRLRRYVRGTPEDGRS
;
A
#
# COMPACT_ATOMS: atom_id res chain seq x y z
N MET A 1 12.74 -61.23 -12.90
CA MET A 1 11.63 -60.84 -11.99
C MET A 1 11.24 -59.43 -12.37
N ALA A 2 10.36 -59.30 -13.37
CA ALA A 2 8.90 -59.06 -13.23
C ALA A 2 8.64 -57.55 -13.02
N THR A 3 8.43 -56.77 -14.10
CA THR A 3 7.13 -56.31 -14.70
C THR A 3 6.39 -55.34 -13.75
N ASP A 4 5.97 -54.11 -14.10
CA ASP A 4 4.98 -53.71 -15.13
C ASP A 4 4.97 -52.14 -15.11
N GLU A 5 5.16 -51.39 -16.20
CA GLU A 5 4.15 -50.92 -17.18
C GLU A 5 2.89 -50.26 -16.58
N ALA A 6 2.56 -49.02 -16.98
CA ALA A 6 1.25 -48.66 -17.53
C ALA A 6 1.07 -47.13 -17.69
N THR A 7 0.61 -46.81 -18.90
CA THR A 7 0.40 -45.48 -19.50
C THR A 7 -1.11 -45.20 -19.58
N LYS A 8 -1.55 -43.92 -19.51
CA LYS A 8 -2.65 -43.32 -20.32
C LYS A 8 -2.93 -41.87 -19.82
N LYS A 9 -2.94 -40.78 -20.60
CA LYS A 9 -3.44 -40.37 -21.94
C LYS A 9 -4.92 -39.90 -21.91
N THR A 10 -5.15 -38.82 -22.68
CA THR A 10 -6.42 -38.26 -23.25
C THR A 10 -7.21 -37.25 -22.40
N ALA A 11 -7.92 -36.24 -22.91
CA ALA A 11 -7.98 -35.52 -24.20
C ALA A 11 -8.99 -34.32 -24.07
N THR A 12 -8.65 -33.19 -24.70
CA THR A 12 -9.46 -32.27 -25.56
C THR A 12 -10.97 -32.02 -25.31
N LYS A 13 -11.42 -30.74 -25.28
CA LYS A 13 -12.32 -30.10 -26.31
C LYS A 13 -12.63 -28.60 -26.09
N ALA A 14 -12.72 -27.92 -27.24
CA ALA A 14 -12.93 -26.50 -27.56
C ALA A 14 -14.30 -25.86 -27.20
N THR A 15 -14.41 -24.52 -27.26
CA THR A 15 -15.22 -23.77 -28.30
C THR A 15 -15.13 -22.23 -28.22
N LYS A 16 -15.33 -21.61 -29.40
CA LYS A 16 -15.33 -20.19 -29.81
C LYS A 16 -16.36 -19.28 -29.09
N LYS A 17 -16.16 -17.95 -29.09
CA LYS A 17 -16.76 -16.95 -30.05
C LYS A 17 -16.72 -15.50 -29.50
N ALA A 18 -16.33 -14.54 -30.35
CA ALA A 18 -16.48 -13.09 -30.17
C ALA A 18 -17.95 -12.62 -30.39
N PRO A 19 -18.33 -11.35 -30.10
CA PRO A 19 -18.05 -10.26 -31.04
C PRO A 19 -17.76 -8.87 -30.42
N ALA A 20 -17.26 -7.98 -31.28
CA ALA A 20 -17.09 -6.55 -31.06
C ALA A 20 -18.43 -5.77 -30.98
N LYS A 21 -18.42 -4.59 -30.33
CA LYS A 21 -19.01 -3.35 -30.89
C LYS A 21 -18.60 -2.09 -30.13
N LYS A 22 -18.52 -1.04 -30.95
CA LYS A 22 -18.02 0.33 -30.78
C LYS A 22 -19.20 1.29 -30.52
N SER A 23 -19.01 2.29 -29.67
CA SER A 23 -19.83 3.53 -29.61
C SER A 23 -19.09 4.57 -28.76
N THR A 24 -18.37 5.55 -29.31
CA THR A 24 -18.81 6.89 -29.73
C THR A 24 -19.68 7.66 -28.71
N ALA A 25 -19.06 8.58 -27.97
CA ALA A 25 -19.68 9.76 -27.34
C ALA A 25 -18.62 10.89 -27.38
N LYS A 26 -18.67 11.80 -28.35
CA LYS A 26 -19.48 13.03 -28.49
C LYS A 26 -19.20 14.09 -27.39
N LYS A 27 -18.48 15.10 -27.86
CA LYS A 27 -18.17 16.46 -27.38
C LYS A 27 -19.39 17.28 -26.95
N SER A 28 -19.22 18.03 -25.86
CA SER A 28 -19.87 19.33 -25.54
C SER A 28 -19.25 19.86 -24.22
N THR A 29 -18.35 20.84 -24.16
CA THR A 29 -18.52 22.32 -24.20
C THR A 29 -19.69 22.87 -23.38
N ALA A 30 -19.36 23.52 -22.26
CA ALA A 30 -20.13 24.54 -21.53
C ALA A 30 -19.07 25.48 -20.93
N GLU A 31 -18.77 26.64 -21.52
CA GLU A 31 -19.52 27.90 -21.57
C GLU A 31 -19.85 28.47 -20.20
N GLU A 32 -19.11 29.54 -19.91
CA GLU A 32 -19.13 30.45 -18.77
C GLU A 32 -20.34 31.40 -18.86
N ALA A 33 -20.95 31.72 -17.72
CA ALA A 33 -21.90 32.82 -17.58
C ALA A 33 -21.57 33.67 -16.33
N PRO A 34 -21.57 35.01 -16.43
CA PRO A 34 -21.21 35.94 -15.35
C PRO A 34 -22.46 36.58 -14.68
N ALA A 35 -22.32 37.12 -13.46
CA ALA A 35 -22.72 38.50 -13.10
C ALA A 35 -22.68 38.80 -11.58
N LYS A 36 -22.24 40.04 -11.30
CA LYS A 36 -22.04 40.77 -10.03
C LYS A 36 -23.38 41.06 -9.31
N LYS A 37 -23.48 41.44 -8.02
CA LYS A 37 -23.11 42.74 -7.38
C LYS A 37 -23.84 42.72 -6.00
N SER A 38 -23.33 43.10 -4.83
CA SER A 38 -23.08 44.47 -4.33
C SER A 38 -23.00 44.41 -2.79
N ALA A 39 -22.04 45.07 -2.15
CA ALA A 39 -22.26 45.88 -0.93
C ALA A 39 -20.97 46.62 -0.52
N LYS A 40 -21.16 47.82 0.01
CA LYS A 40 -20.24 48.96 0.04
C LYS A 40 -19.51 49.11 1.40
N LYS A 41 -18.26 49.59 1.30
CA LYS A 41 -17.68 50.76 2.04
C LYS A 41 -17.26 50.61 3.51
N ALA A 42 -15.95 50.73 3.76
CA ALA A 42 -15.29 51.07 5.04
C ALA A 42 -15.30 52.62 5.28
N PRO A 43 -14.94 53.22 6.46
CA PRO A 43 -13.59 53.09 7.06
C PRO A 43 -13.39 53.32 8.61
N ALA A 44 -12.20 52.91 9.08
CA ALA A 44 -11.25 53.55 10.03
C ALA A 44 -11.44 53.65 11.59
N LYS A 45 -10.49 52.97 12.28
CA LYS A 45 -9.50 53.40 13.32
C LYS A 45 -9.77 53.30 14.84
N LYS A 46 -8.65 52.96 15.52
CA LYS A 46 -8.24 52.99 16.96
C LYS A 46 -8.72 51.80 17.83
N ALA A 47 -7.92 51.19 18.71
CA ALA A 47 -6.67 51.59 19.34
C ALA A 47 -5.84 50.35 19.75
N ALA A 48 -4.52 50.53 19.79
CA ALA A 48 -3.55 49.59 20.33
C ALA A 48 -3.70 49.43 21.85
N LYS A 49 -3.73 48.18 22.34
CA LYS A 49 -3.18 47.79 23.65
C LYS A 49 -2.54 46.40 23.53
N LYS A 50 -1.23 46.38 23.37
CA LYS A 50 -0.38 45.19 23.45
C LYS A 50 -0.15 44.90 24.95
N ALA A 51 -0.87 43.94 25.51
CA ALA A 51 -0.50 43.33 26.78
C ALA A 51 0.53 42.22 26.51
N PRO A 52 1.56 42.03 27.35
CA PRO A 52 2.57 41.02 27.09
C PRO A 52 1.94 39.64 27.26
N ALA A 53 1.89 38.86 26.17
CA ALA A 53 1.66 37.44 26.26
C ALA A 53 2.78 36.85 27.11
N LYS A 54 2.43 36.37 28.30
CA LYS A 54 3.34 35.62 29.17
C LYS A 54 3.95 34.51 28.31
N SER A 55 5.27 34.55 28.16
CA SER A 55 6.04 33.51 27.48
C SER A 55 5.80 32.20 28.22
N SER A 56 4.89 31.38 27.71
CA SER A 56 4.86 29.97 28.08
C SER A 56 6.19 29.39 27.63
N ALA A 57 7.03 29.03 28.60
CA ALA A 57 8.27 28.31 28.37
C ALA A 57 8.04 27.16 27.38
N PRO A 58 8.98 26.85 26.48
CA PRO A 58 8.85 25.71 25.59
C PRO A 58 8.69 24.46 26.46
N ARG A 59 7.48 23.89 26.44
CA ARG A 59 7.21 22.57 27.00
C ARG A 59 8.23 21.64 26.36
N ALA A 60 9.10 21.03 27.15
CA ALA A 60 10.09 20.08 26.67
C ALA A 60 9.36 19.10 25.74
N SER A 61 9.69 19.17 24.45
CA SER A 61 9.05 18.33 23.45
C SER A 61 9.43 16.91 23.83
N ALA A 62 8.45 16.09 24.21
CA ALA A 62 8.67 14.66 24.33
C ALA A 62 9.36 14.17 23.05
N PRO A 63 10.31 13.22 23.14
CA PRO A 63 11.02 12.71 21.97
C PRO A 63 10.00 12.32 20.90
N ARG A 64 10.23 12.80 19.67
CA ARG A 64 9.33 12.52 18.54
C ARG A 64 9.47 11.04 18.18
N ARG A 65 8.46 10.24 18.51
CA ARG A 65 8.38 8.84 18.09
C ARG A 65 8.46 8.76 16.55
N ARG A 66 9.15 7.75 16.01
CA ARG A 66 9.26 7.54 14.56
C ARG A 66 7.87 7.32 13.94
N SER A 67 7.67 7.87 12.74
CA SER A 67 6.41 7.73 12.00
C SER A 67 6.26 6.30 11.47
N GLY A 68 5.10 5.68 11.65
CA GLY A 68 4.82 4.35 11.10
C GLY A 68 5.00 4.27 9.58
N MET A 69 4.76 5.37 8.85
CA MET A 69 5.00 5.43 7.42
C MET A 69 6.50 5.33 7.08
N THR A 70 7.36 5.94 7.89
CA THR A 70 8.82 5.82 7.76
C THR A 70 9.27 4.40 8.10
N ILE A 71 8.75 3.84 9.20
CA ILE A 71 9.04 2.46 9.61
C ILE A 71 8.73 1.48 8.47
N ALA A 72 7.52 1.54 7.92
CA ALA A 72 7.07 0.59 6.90
C ALA A 72 7.91 0.70 5.61
N ALA A 73 8.26 1.92 5.20
CA ALA A 73 9.10 2.15 4.02
C ALA A 73 10.52 1.60 4.21
N GLU A 74 11.15 1.86 5.35
CA GLU A 74 12.48 1.32 5.66
C GLU A 74 12.46 -0.21 5.82
N ALA A 75 11.42 -0.76 6.45
CA ALA A 75 11.25 -2.20 6.63
C ALA A 75 11.17 -2.93 5.28
N ALA A 76 10.42 -2.39 4.32
CA ALA A 76 10.37 -2.93 2.96
C ALA A 76 11.74 -2.90 2.28
N GLN A 77 12.52 -1.82 2.43
CA GLN A 77 13.87 -1.71 1.87
C GLN A 77 14.82 -2.73 2.49
N ARG A 78 14.86 -2.82 3.83
CA ARG A 78 15.69 -3.80 4.55
C ARG A 78 15.30 -5.24 4.18
N LEU A 79 14.03 -5.53 3.94
CA LEU A 79 13.59 -6.86 3.49
C LEU A 79 14.09 -7.20 2.09
N VAL A 80 14.14 -6.23 1.17
CA VAL A 80 14.76 -6.41 -0.16
C VAL A 80 16.24 -6.74 0.00
N GLU A 81 16.96 -6.02 0.85
CA GLU A 81 18.38 -6.26 1.12
C GLU A 81 18.61 -7.66 1.72
N LEU A 82 17.74 -8.09 2.64
CA LEU A 82 17.84 -9.38 3.31
C LEU A 82 17.52 -10.57 2.39
N THR A 83 16.54 -10.42 1.48
CA THR A 83 16.02 -11.53 0.68
C THR A 83 16.47 -11.52 -0.77
N GLY A 84 16.93 -10.37 -1.28
CA GLY A 84 17.25 -10.15 -2.69
C GLY A 84 16.03 -10.22 -3.61
N ARG A 85 14.82 -10.01 -3.08
CA ARG A 85 13.55 -10.16 -3.81
C ARG A 85 12.79 -8.85 -3.92
N ASP A 86 11.98 -8.75 -4.96
CA ASP A 86 11.15 -7.59 -5.22
C ASP A 86 9.96 -7.54 -4.24
N VAL A 87 9.78 -6.40 -3.58
CA VAL A 87 8.58 -6.12 -2.79
C VAL A 87 7.45 -5.71 -3.72
N GLU A 88 6.28 -6.33 -3.53
CA GLU A 88 5.02 -5.96 -4.19
C GLU A 88 4.32 -4.83 -3.43
N GLY A 89 4.29 -4.90 -2.09
CA GLY A 89 3.70 -3.86 -1.26
C GLY A 89 3.63 -4.22 0.22
N ILE A 90 3.31 -3.22 1.04
CA ILE A 90 3.04 -3.40 2.49
C ILE A 90 1.55 -3.71 2.65
N THR A 91 1.22 -4.79 3.34
CA THR A 91 -0.15 -5.28 3.54
C THR A 91 -0.67 -5.08 4.95
N ALA A 92 0.21 -4.97 5.95
CA ALA A 92 -0.16 -4.60 7.32
C ALA A 92 0.95 -3.78 7.99
N LEU A 93 0.52 -2.91 8.91
CA LEU A 93 1.41 -2.13 9.78
C LEU A 93 0.73 -1.96 11.13
N GLU A 94 1.36 -2.48 12.18
CA GLU A 94 0.85 -2.43 13.54
C GLU A 94 1.93 -1.93 14.49
N ARG A 95 1.57 -1.01 15.39
CA ARG A 95 2.42 -0.61 16.52
C ARG A 95 2.16 -1.58 17.67
N THR A 96 3.23 -2.15 18.22
CA THR A 96 3.19 -2.96 19.44
C THR A 96 3.84 -2.20 20.59
N ASP A 97 3.80 -2.78 21.79
CA ASP A 97 4.49 -2.24 22.96
C ASP A 97 6.01 -2.24 22.79
N ASP A 98 6.55 -3.26 22.10
CA ASP A 98 7.99 -3.47 21.91
C ASP A 98 8.52 -2.90 20.58
N GLY A 99 7.65 -2.37 19.72
CA GLY A 99 8.05 -1.81 18.43
C GLY A 99 6.95 -1.87 17.39
N TRP A 100 7.21 -2.55 16.27
CA TRP A 100 6.29 -2.64 15.14
C TRP A 100 6.24 -4.03 14.52
N VAL A 101 5.07 -4.38 14.00
CA VAL A 101 4.89 -5.53 13.11
C VAL A 101 4.50 -5.01 11.73
N VAL A 102 5.20 -5.46 10.70
CA VAL A 102 4.94 -5.07 9.30
C VAL A 102 4.77 -6.34 8.48
N GLU A 103 3.68 -6.41 7.72
CA GLU A 103 3.53 -7.45 6.71
C GLU A 103 3.78 -6.89 5.32
N VAL A 104 4.56 -7.62 4.53
CA VAL A 104 5.02 -7.22 3.20
C VAL A 104 4.82 -8.38 2.23
N ASP A 105 4.15 -8.12 1.12
CA ASP A 105 4.07 -9.06 0.01
C ASP A 105 5.31 -8.93 -0.88
N VAL A 106 5.89 -10.08 -1.21
CA VAL A 106 7.15 -10.21 -1.94
C VAL A 106 6.96 -11.17 -3.11
N LEU A 107 7.54 -10.84 -4.27
CA LEU A 107 7.56 -11.68 -5.46
C LEU A 107 8.69 -12.71 -5.36
N GLU A 108 8.34 -13.97 -5.10
CA GLU A 108 9.34 -15.04 -5.00
C GLU A 108 9.67 -15.69 -6.34
N VAL A 109 8.67 -15.84 -7.21
CA VAL A 109 8.84 -16.47 -8.53
C VAL A 109 8.03 -15.73 -9.57
N ARG A 110 8.72 -15.17 -10.56
CA ARG A 110 8.09 -14.59 -11.76
C ARG A 110 7.66 -15.70 -12.74
N ARG A 111 6.49 -15.55 -13.36
CA ARG A 111 5.94 -16.47 -14.37
C ARG A 111 5.28 -15.71 -15.53
N ILE A 112 4.86 -16.44 -16.57
CA ILE A 112 4.15 -15.89 -17.74
C ILE A 112 2.87 -16.72 -17.98
N PRO A 113 1.69 -16.09 -17.95
CA PRO A 113 1.44 -14.68 -17.66
C PRO A 113 1.75 -14.31 -16.20
N ASP A 114 1.90 -13.01 -15.93
CA ASP A 114 2.14 -12.43 -14.59
C ASP A 114 1.06 -12.82 -13.57
N THR A 115 -0.17 -13.09 -14.02
CA THR A 115 -1.25 -13.65 -13.21
C THR A 115 -0.93 -15.01 -12.60
N THR A 116 0.17 -15.65 -13.00
CA THR A 116 0.65 -16.91 -12.43
C THR A 116 1.88 -16.75 -11.55
N ASP A 117 2.34 -15.52 -11.32
CA ASP A 117 3.41 -15.20 -10.38
C ASP A 117 3.14 -15.80 -9.00
N VAL A 118 4.21 -16.16 -8.29
CA VAL A 118 4.11 -16.64 -6.91
C VAL A 118 4.58 -15.56 -5.95
N LEU A 119 3.64 -15.05 -5.17
CA LEU A 119 3.86 -14.07 -4.11
C LEU A 119 3.97 -14.78 -2.76
N ALA A 120 4.55 -14.10 -1.79
CA ALA A 120 4.59 -14.53 -0.39
C ALA A 120 4.42 -13.34 0.54
N THR A 121 3.63 -13.51 1.60
CA THR A 121 3.52 -12.53 2.68
C THR A 121 4.59 -12.83 3.72
N TYR A 122 5.44 -11.85 3.98
CA TYR A 122 6.44 -11.86 5.04
C TYR A 122 5.98 -10.97 6.18
N GLU A 123 6.16 -11.43 7.41
CA GLU A 123 6.04 -10.61 8.60
C GLU A 123 7.44 -10.23 9.10
N LEU A 124 7.61 -8.96 9.43
CA LEU A 124 8.78 -8.38 10.06
C LEU A 124 8.39 -7.90 11.45
N THR A 125 9.14 -8.31 12.47
CA THR A 125 9.08 -7.73 13.81
C THR A 125 10.23 -6.75 13.95
N LEU A 126 9.91 -5.51 14.32
CA LEU A 126 10.86 -4.40 14.41
C LEU A 126 10.84 -3.79 15.79
N ASP A 127 11.97 -3.25 16.24
CA ASP A 127 12.06 -2.50 17.49
C ASP A 127 11.48 -1.06 17.38
N GLU A 128 11.59 -0.26 18.43
CA GLU A 128 11.13 1.14 18.43
C GLU A 128 11.86 2.03 17.41
N ASP A 129 13.11 1.67 17.11
CA ASP A 129 14.00 2.30 16.13
C ASP A 129 13.84 1.67 14.74
N GLY A 130 12.87 0.78 14.55
CA GLY A 130 12.51 0.08 13.31
C GLY A 130 13.62 -0.80 12.71
N GLU A 131 14.58 -1.23 13.50
CA GLU A 131 15.52 -2.28 13.14
C GLU A 131 14.83 -3.65 13.18
N ILE A 132 15.26 -4.59 12.33
CA ILE A 132 14.63 -5.90 12.22
C ILE A 132 15.11 -6.81 13.37
N ASP A 133 14.21 -7.14 14.29
CA ASP A 133 14.43 -8.16 15.33
C ASP A 133 14.15 -9.58 14.82
N GLY A 134 13.27 -9.70 13.84
CA GLY A 134 12.87 -10.99 13.30
C GLY A 134 12.08 -10.86 12.01
N TYR A 135 12.08 -11.95 11.24
CA TYR A 135 11.24 -12.06 10.06
C TYR A 135 10.84 -13.50 9.80
N ARG A 136 9.65 -13.70 9.24
CA ARG A 136 9.18 -15.02 8.79
C ARG A 136 8.26 -14.90 7.59
N ARG A 137 8.23 -15.94 6.75
CA ARG A 137 7.23 -16.06 5.69
C ARG A 137 5.95 -16.66 6.27
N LEU A 138 4.85 -15.91 6.25
CA LEU A 138 3.55 -16.36 6.74
C LEU A 138 2.87 -17.31 5.76
N ARG A 139 2.88 -16.96 4.47
CA ARG A 139 2.23 -17.75 3.42
C ARG A 139 2.87 -17.53 2.06
N ARG A 140 2.52 -18.40 1.11
CA ARG A 140 2.88 -18.31 -0.30
C ARG A 140 1.65 -18.59 -1.14
N TYR A 141 1.40 -17.79 -2.17
CA TYR A 141 0.18 -17.87 -2.96
C TYR A 141 0.42 -17.42 -4.41
N VAL A 142 -0.44 -17.83 -5.33
CA VAL A 142 -0.37 -17.39 -6.73
C VAL A 142 -1.09 -16.04 -6.87
N ARG A 143 -0.54 -15.11 -7.65
CA ARG A 143 -1.16 -13.80 -7.90
C ARG A 143 -2.62 -13.95 -8.33
N GLY A 144 -3.51 -13.16 -7.73
CA GLY A 144 -4.94 -13.22 -8.00
C GLY A 144 -5.70 -14.35 -7.30
N THR A 145 -5.03 -15.15 -6.46
CA THR A 145 -5.73 -16.05 -5.52
C THR A 145 -6.44 -15.18 -4.48
N PRO A 146 -7.76 -15.34 -4.27
CA PRO A 146 -8.46 -14.61 -3.23
C PRO A 146 -7.86 -14.96 -1.86
N GLU A 147 -7.70 -13.95 -1.02
CA GLU A 147 -7.37 -14.17 0.38
C GLU A 147 -8.57 -14.79 1.09
N ASP A 148 -8.38 -15.97 1.68
CA ASP A 148 -9.34 -16.50 2.66
C ASP A 148 -9.32 -15.54 3.85
N GLY A 149 -10.36 -14.71 3.97
CA GLY A 149 -10.39 -13.56 4.86
C GLY A 149 -10.00 -13.89 6.30
N ARG A 150 -9.05 -13.14 6.85
CA ARG A 150 -8.76 -13.16 8.29
C ARG A 150 -9.99 -12.62 9.02
N SER A 151 -10.63 -13.49 9.78
CA SER A 151 -11.79 -13.19 10.63
C SER A 151 -11.33 -12.65 11.96
#